data_AF-A0A956KS63-F1
#
_entry.id   AF-A0A956KS63-F1
#
_cell.length_a   1.000
_cell.length_b   1.000
_cell.length_c   1.000
_cell.angle_alpha   90.00
_cell.angle_beta   90.00
_cell.angle_gamma   90.00
#
_symmetry.space_group_name_H-M   'P 1'
#
loop_
_entity.id
_entity.type
_entity.pdbx_description
1 polymer ?
#
loop_
_entity_poly.entity_id
_entity_poly.type
_entity_poly.pdbx_seq_one_letter_code
_entity_poly.pdbx_strand_id
1 'polypeptide(L)'
;MVRPASLLHLAPSLLVGASLLFVGGCDKSKKTEPPVVAPEPEPEPEPPKPSNEPSQTWEQQWATPSGKPTGSLVGIRNGHVYAVVGEYMEMGTPATHLVAFNEGDGSIAWTYAGKKIMTVMGASDLWIAASADEKPFNVAVKNGKKGKPKKGEADTITPFEIAPEPEGCTISGADINCTGWTATVTEAGTISGQVAFNDQACYAVANSREVRCRAISNGDLAFAVVVPAVEGVESPEAVNYRFMFANGKLYISNYDGTVLAFAQAGGGGGDDGAGEDPAAPAEEDITE
;
A
#
# COMPACT_ATOMS: atom_id res chain seq x y z
N MET A 1 -13.90 17.89 -44.09
CA MET A 1 -14.89 18.96 -43.90
C MET A 1 -14.43 19.82 -42.74
N VAL A 2 -14.26 21.12 -42.99
CA VAL A 2 -13.57 22.09 -42.14
C VAL A 2 -14.59 23.11 -41.61
N ARG A 3 -14.62 23.29 -40.27
CA ARG A 3 -15.19 24.40 -39.46
C ARG A 3 -16.73 24.63 -39.57
N PRO A 4 -17.41 25.31 -38.60
CA PRO A 4 -16.97 26.45 -37.77
C PRO A 4 -17.42 26.33 -36.28
N ALA A 5 -17.33 27.29 -35.36
CA ALA A 5 -16.89 28.69 -35.34
C ALA A 5 -16.52 29.08 -33.89
N SER A 6 -15.68 30.11 -33.81
CA SER A 6 -15.29 30.90 -32.64
C SER A 6 -16.47 31.44 -31.82
N LEU A 7 -16.25 31.63 -30.52
CA LEU A 7 -16.87 32.73 -29.78
C LEU A 7 -15.84 33.42 -28.88
N LEU A 8 -15.76 34.74 -29.07
CA LEU A 8 -15.03 35.73 -28.29
C LEU A 8 -15.50 35.72 -26.83
N HIS A 9 -14.65 36.17 -25.90
CA HIS A 9 -14.94 37.35 -25.07
C HIS A 9 -13.63 38.02 -24.62
N LEU A 10 -13.44 39.25 -25.10
CA LEU A 10 -12.55 40.29 -24.58
C LEU A 10 -13.26 41.00 -23.43
N ALA A 11 -12.56 41.36 -22.36
CA ALA A 11 -12.68 42.70 -21.75
C ALA A 11 -11.51 43.00 -20.78
N PRO A 12 -11.17 44.29 -20.59
CA PRO A 12 -9.82 44.73 -20.26
C PRO A 12 -9.69 45.60 -18.99
N SER A 13 -8.43 45.85 -18.64
CA SER A 13 -7.82 47.10 -18.12
C SER A 13 -8.35 47.83 -16.87
N LEU A 14 -7.38 47.98 -15.95
CA LEU A 14 -7.12 49.10 -15.04
C LEU A 14 -7.80 50.43 -15.39
N LEU A 15 -8.34 51.09 -14.36
CA LEU A 15 -8.46 52.54 -14.30
C LEU A 15 -8.14 53.06 -12.89
N VAL A 16 -7.05 53.80 -12.82
CA VAL A 16 -6.61 54.65 -11.71
C VAL A 16 -7.46 55.92 -11.72
N GLY A 17 -8.06 56.28 -10.59
CA GLY A 17 -8.82 57.51 -10.41
C GLY A 17 -8.51 58.14 -9.07
N ALA A 18 -7.65 59.15 -9.08
CA ALA A 18 -7.36 60.03 -7.96
C ALA A 18 -8.53 61.01 -7.73
N SER A 19 -8.85 61.29 -6.46
CA SER A 19 -9.69 62.42 -6.07
C SER A 19 -9.01 63.20 -4.95
N LEU A 20 -8.81 64.48 -5.21
CA LEU A 20 -8.22 65.49 -4.32
C LEU A 20 -9.20 65.95 -3.22
N LEU A 21 -8.62 66.16 -2.04
CA LEU A 21 -8.75 67.27 -1.08
C LEU A 21 -10.11 67.96 -0.87
N PHE A 22 -10.58 67.93 0.38
CA PHE A 22 -11.17 69.11 1.02
C PHE A 22 -10.39 69.44 2.31
N VAL A 23 -9.84 70.65 2.34
CA VAL A 23 -9.33 71.34 3.52
C VAL A 23 -10.49 72.17 4.08
N GLY A 24 -10.90 71.89 5.32
CA GLY A 24 -11.80 72.72 6.10
C GLY A 24 -11.22 72.87 7.50
N GLY A 25 -10.76 74.08 7.84
CA GLY A 25 -10.08 74.37 9.08
C GLY A 25 -11.01 74.72 10.26
N CYS A 26 -10.40 74.59 11.45
CA CYS A 26 -10.69 75.23 12.74
C CYS A 26 -12.00 74.86 13.46
N ASP A 27 -11.91 74.13 14.59
CA ASP A 27 -11.95 74.76 15.93
C ASP A 27 -11.67 73.75 17.08
N LYS A 28 -11.04 74.27 18.14
CA LYS A 28 -10.89 73.79 19.53
C LYS A 28 -10.11 72.50 19.83
N SER A 29 -8.90 72.74 20.34
CA SER A 29 -8.09 71.82 21.16
C SER A 29 -8.89 71.19 22.30
N LYS A 30 -9.42 69.99 22.08
CA LYS A 30 -9.57 68.97 23.12
C LYS A 30 -8.38 68.04 22.99
N LYS A 31 -7.62 67.89 24.07
CA LYS A 31 -6.53 66.92 24.18
C LYS A 31 -7.17 65.53 24.22
N THR A 32 -7.44 64.95 23.05
CA THR A 32 -7.88 63.56 22.93
C THR A 32 -6.69 62.70 23.27
N GLU A 33 -6.78 61.90 24.35
CA GLU A 33 -5.80 60.85 24.59
C GLU A 33 -5.72 59.96 23.34
N PRO A 34 -4.51 59.49 22.95
CA PRO A 34 -4.39 58.54 21.87
C PRO A 34 -5.28 57.33 22.21
N PRO A 35 -6.06 56.81 21.24
CA PRO A 35 -6.85 55.62 21.48
C PRO A 35 -5.90 54.53 21.97
N VAL A 36 -6.16 53.97 23.15
CA VAL A 36 -5.49 52.76 23.62
C VAL A 36 -5.83 51.69 22.60
N VAL A 37 -4.91 51.44 21.67
CA VAL A 37 -4.98 50.29 20.77
C VAL A 37 -4.86 49.09 21.68
N ALA A 38 -5.97 48.37 21.88
CA ALA A 38 -5.92 47.08 22.53
C ALA A 38 -4.87 46.24 21.80
N PRO A 39 -3.97 45.54 22.51
CA PRO A 39 -3.03 44.64 21.85
C PRO A 39 -3.83 43.72 20.93
N GLU A 40 -3.38 43.61 19.68
CA GLU A 40 -3.96 42.68 18.72
C GLU A 40 -4.05 41.31 19.40
N PRO A 41 -5.24 40.66 19.42
CA PRO A 41 -5.39 39.38 20.08
C PRO A 41 -4.32 38.44 19.54
N GLU A 42 -3.56 37.82 20.45
CA GLU A 42 -2.55 36.85 20.04
C GLU A 42 -3.22 35.82 19.12
N PRO A 43 -2.60 35.50 17.96
CA PRO A 43 -3.17 34.54 17.05
C PRO A 43 -3.41 33.23 17.83
N GLU A 44 -4.63 32.71 17.75
CA GLU A 44 -4.94 31.42 18.36
C GLU A 44 -3.93 30.38 17.88
N PRO A 45 -3.39 29.53 18.76
CA PRO A 45 -2.42 28.52 18.37
C PRO A 45 -3.04 27.63 17.29
N GLU A 46 -2.34 27.43 16.18
CA GLU A 46 -2.78 26.51 15.14
C GLU A 46 -3.04 25.13 15.78
N PRO A 47 -4.13 24.44 15.41
CA PRO A 47 -4.38 23.09 15.89
C PRO A 47 -3.16 22.21 15.57
N PRO A 48 -2.79 21.29 16.49
CA PRO A 48 -1.62 20.43 16.29
C PRO A 48 -1.80 19.63 15.00
N LYS A 49 -0.77 19.69 14.15
CA LYS A 49 -0.70 18.92 12.91
C LYS A 49 -0.33 17.47 13.25
N PRO A 50 -0.78 16.50 12.44
CA PRO A 50 -0.37 15.11 12.62
C PRO A 50 1.15 14.94 12.67
N SER A 51 1.64 14.13 13.60
CA SER A 51 3.06 13.85 13.75
C SER A 51 3.61 13.04 12.56
N ASN A 52 4.84 13.33 12.16
CA ASN A 52 5.61 12.56 11.19
C ASN A 52 6.71 11.71 11.84
N GLU A 53 6.81 11.71 13.16
CA GLU A 53 7.74 10.85 13.90
C GLU A 53 7.10 9.47 14.09
N PRO A 54 7.71 8.38 13.58
CA PRO A 54 7.20 7.03 13.79
C PRO A 54 7.13 6.66 15.27
N SER A 55 5.98 6.13 15.72
CA SER A 55 5.83 5.57 17.07
C SER A 55 6.22 4.10 17.17
N GLN A 56 6.39 3.42 16.04
CA GLN A 56 6.76 2.01 15.93
C GLN A 56 7.92 1.82 14.96
N THR A 57 8.75 0.82 15.23
CA THR A 57 9.84 0.39 14.33
C THR A 57 9.53 -0.98 13.77
N TRP A 58 9.87 -1.21 12.51
CA TRP A 58 9.67 -2.47 11.81
C TRP A 58 10.98 -2.92 11.18
N GLU A 59 11.30 -4.20 11.34
CA GLU A 59 12.55 -4.80 10.90
C GLU A 59 12.31 -5.86 9.84
N GLN A 60 13.14 -5.83 8.79
CA GLN A 60 13.11 -6.86 7.76
C GLN A 60 13.53 -8.20 8.36
N GLN A 61 12.67 -9.20 8.22
CA GLN A 61 12.93 -10.57 8.66
C GLN A 61 13.63 -11.37 7.57
N TRP A 62 13.12 -11.30 6.34
CA TRP A 62 13.68 -11.97 5.18
C TRP A 62 13.30 -11.24 3.89
N ALA A 63 14.07 -11.52 2.83
CA ALA A 63 13.81 -11.07 1.48
C ALA A 63 14.26 -12.16 0.50
N THR A 64 13.33 -12.67 -0.31
CA THR A 64 13.59 -13.80 -1.21
C THR A 64 13.19 -13.46 -2.64
N PRO A 65 14.14 -13.49 -3.59
CA PRO A 65 13.83 -13.42 -5.00
C PRO A 65 12.99 -14.62 -5.43
N SER A 66 11.87 -14.40 -6.11
CA SER A 66 11.03 -15.49 -6.64
C SER A 66 11.67 -16.26 -7.81
N GLY A 67 12.80 -15.76 -8.34
CA GLY A 67 13.42 -16.26 -9.57
C GLY A 67 12.70 -15.80 -10.84
N LYS A 68 11.71 -14.92 -10.73
CA LYS A 68 11.01 -14.27 -11.84
C LYS A 68 10.93 -12.76 -11.58
N PRO A 69 11.01 -11.92 -12.63
CA PRO A 69 10.73 -10.50 -12.47
C PRO A 69 9.27 -10.31 -12.07
N THR A 70 9.02 -9.22 -11.34
CA THR A 70 7.72 -8.81 -10.78
C THR A 70 7.02 -9.81 -9.88
N GLY A 71 6.34 -9.28 -8.86
CA GLY A 71 5.51 -10.07 -7.98
C GLY A 71 4.29 -9.30 -7.53
N SER A 72 3.18 -10.02 -7.41
CA SER A 72 2.00 -9.59 -6.67
C SER A 72 1.69 -10.61 -5.59
N LEU A 73 1.58 -10.15 -4.36
CA LEU A 73 1.07 -10.95 -3.26
C LEU A 73 -0.38 -11.34 -3.54
N VAL A 74 -0.70 -12.57 -3.17
CA VAL A 74 -2.04 -13.16 -3.32
C VAL A 74 -2.70 -13.31 -1.96
N GLY A 75 -1.94 -13.79 -0.98
CA GLY A 75 -2.41 -13.99 0.38
C GLY A 75 -1.54 -14.97 1.14
N ILE A 76 -1.93 -15.26 2.38
CA ILE A 76 -1.22 -16.18 3.27
C ILE A 76 -2.16 -17.26 3.72
N ARG A 77 -1.70 -18.50 3.70
CA ARG A 77 -2.45 -19.65 4.23
C ARG A 77 -1.50 -20.79 4.56
N ASN A 78 -1.68 -21.38 5.74
CA ASN A 78 -0.92 -22.54 6.21
C ASN A 78 0.59 -22.35 6.20
N GLY A 79 1.04 -21.27 6.83
CA GLY A 79 2.47 -20.95 6.94
C GLY A 79 3.13 -20.63 5.59
N HIS A 80 2.35 -20.36 4.54
CA HIS A 80 2.88 -19.98 3.23
C HIS A 80 2.37 -18.61 2.80
N VAL A 81 3.30 -17.79 2.31
CA VAL A 81 3.01 -16.58 1.54
C VAL A 81 2.89 -16.98 0.07
N TYR A 82 1.77 -16.67 -0.56
CA TYR A 82 1.54 -16.92 -1.98
C TYR A 82 1.71 -15.64 -2.78
N ALA A 83 2.48 -15.74 -3.87
CA ALA A 83 2.61 -14.66 -4.84
C ALA A 83 2.43 -15.19 -6.25
N VAL A 84 1.83 -14.38 -7.12
CA VAL A 84 1.95 -14.60 -8.57
C VAL A 84 3.11 -13.73 -9.07
N VAL A 85 4.02 -14.35 -9.83
CA VAL A 85 5.24 -13.71 -10.33
C VAL A 85 5.41 -14.00 -11.83
N GLY A 86 6.18 -13.19 -12.54
CA GLY A 86 6.37 -13.37 -13.99
C GLY A 86 6.63 -12.07 -14.75
N GLU A 87 7.13 -12.20 -15.97
CA GLU A 87 7.52 -11.05 -16.79
C GLU A 87 6.37 -10.09 -17.09
N TYR A 88 6.46 -8.82 -16.66
CA TYR A 88 6.14 -7.64 -17.50
C TYR A 88 6.63 -6.30 -16.93
N MET A 89 7.13 -5.43 -17.82
CA MET A 89 7.36 -3.99 -17.60
C MET A 89 6.29 -3.22 -18.37
N GLU A 90 5.69 -2.19 -17.75
CA GLU A 90 4.69 -1.27 -18.34
C GLU A 90 3.24 -1.81 -18.46
N MET A 91 2.39 -1.39 -17.50
CA MET A 91 0.92 -1.38 -17.60
C MET A 91 0.16 -2.73 -17.58
N GLY A 92 0.52 -3.63 -16.66
CA GLY A 92 -0.42 -4.61 -16.08
C GLY A 92 -0.45 -6.02 -16.72
N THR A 93 0.24 -6.96 -16.05
CA THR A 93 0.14 -8.44 -16.16
C THR A 93 0.65 -9.07 -17.47
N PRO A 94 1.52 -10.11 -17.41
CA PRO A 94 1.20 -11.26 -16.58
C PRO A 94 2.22 -11.86 -15.62
N ALA A 95 1.76 -11.96 -14.39
CA ALA A 95 2.22 -12.95 -13.43
C ALA A 95 1.72 -14.35 -13.89
N THR A 96 2.66 -15.21 -14.29
CA THR A 96 2.40 -16.51 -14.93
C THR A 96 2.79 -17.69 -14.05
N HIS A 97 3.54 -17.45 -12.98
CA HIS A 97 4.00 -18.46 -12.04
C HIS A 97 3.38 -18.18 -10.68
N LEU A 98 3.00 -19.24 -9.96
CA LEU A 98 2.52 -19.16 -8.60
C LEU A 98 3.64 -19.71 -7.72
N VAL A 99 4.11 -18.90 -6.79
CA VAL A 99 5.20 -19.25 -5.88
C VAL A 99 4.64 -19.24 -4.47
N ALA A 100 4.99 -20.28 -3.72
CA ALA A 100 4.78 -20.36 -2.29
C ALA A 100 6.11 -20.18 -1.56
N PHE A 101 6.14 -19.26 -0.61
CA PHE A 101 7.28 -19.05 0.29
C PHE A 101 6.89 -19.50 1.69
N ASN A 102 7.79 -20.17 2.39
CA ASN A 102 7.64 -20.46 3.81
C ASN A 102 7.60 -19.13 4.57
N GLU A 103 6.57 -18.91 5.38
CA GLU A 103 6.33 -17.65 6.09
C GLU A 103 7.43 -17.34 7.13
N GLY A 104 8.01 -18.39 7.71
CA GLY A 104 9.03 -18.29 8.76
C GLY A 104 10.36 -17.71 8.27
N ASP A 105 10.87 -18.22 7.15
CA ASP A 105 12.23 -17.91 6.66
C ASP A 105 12.28 -17.34 5.24
N GLY A 106 11.14 -17.28 4.56
CA GLY A 106 11.03 -16.81 3.19
C GLY A 106 11.55 -17.79 2.15
N SER A 107 11.96 -19.01 2.51
CA SER A 107 12.45 -20.00 1.54
C SER A 107 11.34 -20.43 0.58
N ILE A 108 11.69 -20.69 -0.69
CA ILE A 108 10.69 -21.14 -1.68
C ILE A 108 10.28 -22.58 -1.34
N ALA A 109 9.02 -22.76 -0.98
CA ALA A 109 8.45 -24.08 -0.72
C ALA A 109 8.20 -24.83 -2.04
N TRP A 110 7.63 -24.14 -3.03
CA TRP A 110 7.43 -24.66 -4.38
C TRP A 110 7.04 -23.55 -5.36
N THR A 111 7.17 -23.88 -6.65
CA THR A 111 6.73 -23.04 -7.75
C THR A 111 5.87 -23.83 -8.71
N TYR A 112 4.67 -23.34 -9.01
CA TYR A 112 3.88 -23.77 -10.15
C TYR A 112 4.19 -22.86 -11.34
N ALA A 113 4.83 -23.44 -12.37
CA ALA A 113 5.12 -22.72 -13.61
C ALA A 113 3.92 -22.78 -14.58
N GLY A 114 3.33 -21.61 -14.83
CA GLY A 114 2.32 -21.42 -15.87
C GLY A 114 2.92 -20.83 -17.14
N LYS A 115 2.19 -21.00 -18.25
CA LYS A 115 2.50 -20.39 -19.56
C LYS A 115 1.56 -19.23 -19.91
N LYS A 116 0.62 -18.95 -19.02
CA LYS A 116 -0.53 -18.07 -19.22
C LYS A 116 -0.73 -17.24 -17.97
N ILE A 117 -1.38 -16.09 -18.13
CA ILE A 117 -1.74 -15.21 -17.02
C ILE A 117 -2.57 -16.01 -16.02
N MET A 118 -2.21 -15.92 -14.75
CA MET A 118 -2.95 -16.62 -13.71
C MET A 118 -3.66 -15.65 -12.79
N THR A 119 -4.91 -15.97 -12.50
CA THR A 119 -5.67 -15.38 -11.40
C THR A 119 -5.83 -16.42 -10.33
N VAL A 120 -5.38 -16.11 -9.11
CA VAL A 120 -5.64 -16.98 -7.96
C VAL A 120 -6.97 -16.58 -7.35
N MET A 121 -7.84 -17.58 -7.12
CA MET A 121 -9.22 -17.37 -6.68
C MET A 121 -9.41 -17.69 -5.20
N GLY A 122 -8.58 -18.57 -4.63
CA GLY A 122 -8.69 -18.99 -3.25
C GLY A 122 -7.76 -20.16 -2.92
N ALA A 123 -7.81 -20.60 -1.67
CA ALA A 123 -6.95 -21.67 -1.16
C ALA A 123 -7.66 -22.52 -0.10
N SER A 124 -7.08 -23.67 0.23
CA SER A 124 -7.36 -24.48 1.41
C SER A 124 -6.04 -25.10 1.89
N ASP A 125 -6.12 -25.99 2.87
CA ASP A 125 -4.96 -26.75 3.38
C ASP A 125 -4.30 -27.63 2.34
N LEU A 126 -5.05 -28.00 1.32
CA LEU A 126 -4.59 -28.95 0.32
C LEU A 126 -4.47 -28.35 -1.07
N TRP A 127 -5.22 -27.28 -1.37
CA TRP A 127 -5.40 -26.83 -2.74
C TRP A 127 -5.42 -25.31 -2.88
N ILE A 128 -4.76 -24.81 -3.92
CA ILE A 128 -4.94 -23.46 -4.44
C ILE A 128 -5.83 -23.53 -5.67
N ALA A 129 -6.94 -22.79 -5.68
CA ALA A 129 -7.76 -22.62 -6.87
C ALA A 129 -7.24 -21.43 -7.68
N ALA A 130 -6.96 -21.67 -8.96
CA ALA A 130 -6.50 -20.67 -9.89
C ALA A 130 -7.20 -20.80 -11.24
N SER A 131 -7.11 -19.77 -12.07
CA SER A 131 -7.65 -19.73 -13.42
C SER A 131 -6.59 -19.20 -14.38
N ALA A 132 -6.54 -19.78 -15.58
CA ALA A 132 -5.71 -19.29 -16.67
C ALA A 132 -6.54 -19.29 -17.96
N ASP A 133 -6.64 -18.14 -18.63
CA ASP A 133 -7.56 -17.91 -19.75
C ASP A 133 -8.99 -18.39 -19.43
N GLU A 134 -9.50 -17.97 -18.27
CA GLU A 134 -10.84 -18.33 -17.78
C GLU A 134 -11.06 -19.84 -17.52
N LYS A 135 -9.99 -20.65 -17.58
CA LYS A 135 -10.06 -22.09 -17.29
C LYS A 135 -9.61 -22.35 -15.85
N PRO A 136 -10.52 -22.76 -14.95
CA PRO A 136 -10.16 -23.06 -13.58
C PRO A 136 -9.34 -24.35 -13.48
N PHE A 137 -8.40 -24.37 -12.55
CA PHE A 137 -7.62 -25.54 -12.16
C PHE A 137 -7.22 -25.42 -10.70
N ASN A 138 -6.76 -26.54 -10.12
CA ASN A 138 -6.26 -26.55 -8.75
C ASN A 138 -4.79 -26.97 -8.73
N VAL A 139 -4.05 -26.41 -7.78
CA VAL A 139 -2.64 -26.70 -7.51
C VAL A 139 -2.54 -27.25 -6.09
N ALA A 140 -1.91 -28.40 -5.90
CA ALA A 140 -1.74 -29.00 -4.58
C ALA A 140 -0.71 -28.20 -3.77
N VAL A 141 -1.05 -27.81 -2.54
CA VAL A 141 -0.17 -27.04 -1.63
C VAL A 141 1.06 -27.85 -1.22
N LYS A 142 0.98 -29.19 -1.20
CA LYS A 142 2.11 -30.05 -0.82
C LYS A 142 3.30 -29.97 -1.77
N ASN A 143 3.07 -29.76 -3.07
CA ASN A 143 4.13 -29.92 -4.08
C ASN A 143 3.98 -29.01 -5.32
N GLY A 144 3.03 -28.09 -5.32
CA GLY A 144 2.81 -27.17 -6.44
C GLY A 144 2.34 -27.84 -7.73
N LYS A 145 1.87 -29.10 -7.70
CA LYS A 145 1.42 -29.81 -8.90
C LYS A 145 -0.07 -29.60 -9.17
N LYS A 146 -0.42 -29.48 -10.45
CA LYS A 146 -1.82 -29.49 -10.88
C LYS A 146 -2.51 -30.78 -10.47
N GLY A 147 -3.73 -30.68 -9.98
CA GLY A 147 -4.52 -31.83 -9.58
C GLY A 147 -6.01 -31.53 -9.53
N LYS A 148 -6.76 -32.53 -9.08
CA LYS A 148 -8.21 -32.45 -8.93
C LYS A 148 -8.59 -32.77 -7.49
N PRO A 149 -9.10 -31.80 -6.71
CA PRO A 149 -9.59 -32.06 -5.37
C PRO A 149 -10.77 -33.03 -5.39
N LYS A 150 -10.90 -33.82 -4.33
CA LYS A 150 -12.16 -34.53 -4.06
C LYS A 150 -13.25 -33.50 -3.72
N LYS A 151 -14.53 -33.87 -3.85
CA LYS A 151 -15.66 -32.94 -3.63
C LYS A 151 -15.55 -32.19 -2.28
N GLY A 152 -15.36 -32.93 -1.18
CA GLY A 152 -15.22 -32.32 0.15
C GLY A 152 -13.95 -31.48 0.33
N GLU A 153 -12.88 -31.72 -0.44
CA GLU A 153 -11.67 -30.88 -0.41
C GLU A 153 -11.89 -29.58 -1.20
N ALA A 154 -12.59 -29.66 -2.33
CA ALA A 154 -12.93 -28.49 -3.16
C ALA A 154 -13.84 -27.52 -2.39
N ASP A 155 -14.77 -28.05 -1.60
CA ASP A 155 -15.71 -27.26 -0.78
C ASP A 155 -15.01 -26.47 0.34
N THR A 156 -13.76 -26.82 0.69
CA THR A 156 -12.94 -26.09 1.69
C THR A 156 -12.12 -24.94 1.10
N ILE A 157 -12.11 -24.79 -0.23
CA ILE A 157 -11.37 -23.72 -0.88
C ILE A 157 -12.14 -22.42 -0.70
N THR A 158 -11.56 -21.49 0.06
CA THR A 158 -12.13 -20.16 0.29
C THR A 158 -11.27 -19.09 -0.37
N PRO A 159 -11.86 -17.97 -0.80
CA PRO A 159 -11.10 -16.83 -1.29
C PRO A 159 -10.03 -16.37 -0.30
N PHE A 160 -8.97 -15.74 -0.82
CA PHE A 160 -8.05 -15.01 0.03
C PHE A 160 -8.75 -13.77 0.59
N GLU A 161 -8.49 -13.49 1.86
CA GLU A 161 -9.00 -12.29 2.49
C GLU A 161 -8.27 -11.07 1.91
N ILE A 162 -9.05 -10.10 1.47
CA ILE A 162 -8.53 -8.80 1.02
C ILE A 162 -8.68 -7.86 2.21
N ALA A 163 -7.58 -7.24 2.63
CA ALA A 163 -7.63 -6.24 3.69
C ALA A 163 -8.60 -5.12 3.29
N PRO A 164 -9.52 -4.70 4.18
CA PRO A 164 -10.49 -3.66 3.86
C PRO A 164 -9.80 -2.31 3.66
N GLU A 165 -10.44 -1.41 2.92
CA GLU A 165 -10.02 -0.01 2.90
C GLU A 165 -10.36 0.66 4.25
N PRO A 166 -9.54 1.59 4.74
CA PRO A 166 -9.79 2.27 6.00
C PRO A 166 -11.00 3.20 5.86
N GLU A 167 -12.04 2.93 6.67
CA GLU A 167 -13.27 3.69 6.64
C GLU A 167 -13.04 5.17 6.98
N GLY A 168 -13.74 6.06 6.26
CA GLY A 168 -13.69 7.49 6.52
C GLY A 168 -12.39 8.17 6.09
N CYS A 169 -11.51 7.47 5.36
CA CYS A 169 -10.31 8.01 4.75
C CYS A 169 -10.48 8.19 3.22
N THR A 170 -9.88 9.24 2.66
CA THR A 170 -9.86 9.51 1.22
C THR A 170 -8.44 9.86 0.78
N ILE A 171 -8.10 9.48 -0.46
CA ILE A 171 -6.81 9.78 -1.10
C ILE A 171 -7.05 10.60 -2.36
N SER A 172 -6.22 11.61 -2.59
CA SER A 172 -6.17 12.41 -3.81
C SER A 172 -4.73 12.75 -4.17
N GLY A 173 -4.13 11.99 -5.09
CA GLY A 173 -2.73 12.18 -5.49
C GLY A 173 -1.77 11.87 -4.36
N ALA A 174 -1.13 12.91 -3.81
CA ALA A 174 -0.21 12.82 -2.67
C ALA A 174 -0.90 13.11 -1.33
N ASP A 175 -2.18 13.49 -1.35
CA ASP A 175 -2.92 13.85 -0.15
C ASP A 175 -3.74 12.68 0.37
N ILE A 176 -3.74 12.50 1.69
CA ILE A 176 -4.64 11.61 2.42
C ILE A 176 -5.30 12.37 3.55
N ASN A 177 -6.60 12.14 3.74
CA ASN A 177 -7.36 12.73 4.83
C ASN A 177 -8.33 11.70 5.42
N CYS A 178 -8.47 11.67 6.74
CA CYS A 178 -9.45 10.83 7.42
C CYS A 178 -10.36 11.67 8.33
N THR A 179 -11.57 11.18 8.57
CA THR A 179 -12.63 11.92 9.30
C THR A 179 -12.24 12.30 10.74
N GLY A 180 -11.21 11.68 11.33
CA GLY A 180 -10.67 12.03 12.66
C GLY A 180 -9.50 13.00 12.67
N TRP A 181 -8.96 13.39 11.51
CA TRP A 181 -7.73 14.16 11.44
C TRP A 181 -7.98 15.66 11.54
N THR A 182 -7.04 16.38 12.17
CA THR A 182 -7.08 17.84 12.30
C THR A 182 -6.70 18.56 11.00
N ALA A 183 -5.99 17.88 10.09
CA ALA A 183 -5.58 18.38 8.79
C ALA A 183 -5.32 17.22 7.81
N THR A 184 -5.45 17.52 6.52
CA THR A 184 -4.95 16.65 5.43
C THR A 184 -3.44 16.45 5.57
N VAL A 185 -2.98 15.21 5.40
CA VAL A 185 -1.56 14.90 5.28
C VAL A 185 -1.17 14.85 3.81
N THR A 186 -0.14 15.60 3.45
CA THR A 186 0.47 15.58 2.12
C THR A 186 1.80 14.82 2.18
N GLU A 187 1.89 13.74 1.40
CA GLU A 187 3.10 12.92 1.28
C GLU A 187 4.03 13.45 0.18
N ALA A 188 5.30 13.02 0.20
CA ALA A 188 6.30 13.45 -0.80
C ALA A 188 6.11 12.79 -2.19
N GLY A 189 5.04 12.04 -2.40
CA GLY A 189 4.73 11.37 -3.67
C GLY A 189 3.32 10.81 -3.69
N THR A 190 2.91 10.31 -4.87
CA THR A 190 1.59 9.72 -5.07
C THR A 190 1.37 8.54 -4.14
N ILE A 191 0.19 8.53 -3.51
CA ILE A 191 -0.27 7.48 -2.60
C ILE A 191 -1.05 6.42 -3.40
N SER A 192 -0.88 5.14 -3.07
CA SER A 192 -1.71 4.05 -3.61
C SER A 192 -1.80 2.84 -2.68
N GLY A 193 -2.69 1.89 -3.02
CA GLY A 193 -2.77 0.59 -2.34
C GLY A 193 -3.20 0.68 -0.88
N GLN A 194 -4.17 1.54 -0.58
CA GLN A 194 -4.62 1.79 0.78
C GLN A 194 -5.29 0.57 1.41
N VAL A 195 -4.94 0.24 2.64
CA VAL A 195 -5.54 -0.84 3.44
C VAL A 195 -5.65 -0.43 4.91
N ALA A 196 -6.61 -1.00 5.63
CA ALA A 196 -6.74 -0.85 7.06
C ALA A 196 -5.94 -1.94 7.79
N PHE A 197 -5.24 -1.56 8.85
CA PHE A 197 -4.54 -2.50 9.73
C PHE A 197 -4.44 -1.94 11.15
N ASN A 198 -4.97 -2.65 12.16
CA ASN A 198 -4.90 -2.24 13.58
C ASN A 198 -5.27 -0.76 13.84
N ASP A 199 -6.42 -0.31 13.33
CA ASP A 199 -6.91 1.08 13.41
C ASP A 199 -5.99 2.12 12.72
N GLN A 200 -5.18 1.68 11.76
CA GLN A 200 -4.31 2.51 10.94
C GLN A 200 -4.73 2.46 9.48
N ALA A 201 -4.58 3.60 8.80
CA ALA A 201 -4.62 3.70 7.35
C ALA A 201 -3.20 3.50 6.83
N CYS A 202 -2.98 2.38 6.15
CA CYS A 202 -1.71 1.99 5.56
C CYS A 202 -1.73 2.15 4.04
N TYR A 203 -0.64 2.66 3.46
CA TYR A 203 -0.57 2.96 2.03
C TYR A 203 0.87 3.02 1.54
N ALA A 204 1.05 2.85 0.24
CA ALA A 204 2.34 2.96 -0.43
C ALA A 204 2.56 4.38 -0.99
N VAL A 205 3.79 4.89 -0.85
CA VAL A 205 4.22 6.19 -1.38
C VAL A 205 5.29 5.97 -2.46
N ALA A 206 5.05 6.47 -3.68
CA ALA A 206 5.90 6.18 -4.84
C ALA A 206 7.33 6.71 -4.69
N ASN A 207 7.49 8.02 -4.49
CA ASN A 207 8.79 8.70 -4.53
C ASN A 207 9.71 8.30 -3.38
N SER A 208 9.16 8.09 -2.18
CA SER A 208 9.96 7.64 -1.03
C SER A 208 10.15 6.12 -0.99
N ARG A 209 9.44 5.37 -1.85
CA ARG A 209 9.38 3.90 -1.82
C ARG A 209 9.07 3.37 -0.42
N GLU A 210 8.06 3.93 0.24
CA GLU A 210 7.69 3.54 1.60
C GLU A 210 6.27 3.01 1.69
N VAL A 211 6.09 1.96 2.48
CA VAL A 211 4.78 1.67 3.07
C VAL A 211 4.69 2.49 4.36
N ARG A 212 3.72 3.40 4.43
CA ARG A 212 3.42 4.21 5.61
C ARG A 212 2.10 3.79 6.22
N CYS A 213 2.03 3.81 7.54
CA CYS A 213 0.78 3.62 8.28
C CYS A 213 0.57 4.75 9.26
N ARG A 214 -0.63 5.34 9.25
CA ARG A 214 -1.03 6.42 10.14
C ARG A 214 -2.24 6.04 10.95
N ALA A 215 -2.26 6.44 12.22
CA ALA A 215 -3.42 6.20 13.07
C ALA A 215 -4.66 6.93 12.51
N ILE A 216 -5.78 6.20 12.35
CA ILE A 216 -7.03 6.78 11.81
C ILE A 216 -7.59 7.84 12.77
N SER A 217 -7.31 7.72 14.07
CA SER A 217 -7.81 8.62 15.11
C SER A 217 -7.26 10.04 15.04
N ASN A 218 -6.01 10.24 14.64
CA ASN A 218 -5.34 11.55 14.70
C ASN A 218 -4.34 11.85 13.56
N GLY A 219 -4.01 10.87 12.72
CA GLY A 219 -3.11 11.00 11.58
C GLY A 219 -1.64 10.87 11.90
N ASP A 220 -1.29 10.59 13.16
CA ASP A 220 0.10 10.41 13.55
C ASP A 220 0.71 9.21 12.84
N LEU A 221 1.97 9.34 12.43
CA LEU A 221 2.71 8.27 11.81
C LEU A 221 2.95 7.13 12.81
N ALA A 222 2.35 5.97 12.55
CA ALA A 222 2.62 4.77 13.32
C ALA A 222 3.99 4.21 12.92
N PHE A 223 4.19 3.93 11.64
CA PHE A 223 5.47 3.50 11.10
C PHE A 223 5.61 3.83 9.62
N ALA A 224 6.85 3.77 9.16
CA ALA A 224 7.22 3.77 7.75
C ALA A 224 8.24 2.66 7.50
N VAL A 225 8.02 1.86 6.47
CA VAL A 225 8.95 0.81 6.01
C VAL A 225 9.45 1.20 4.62
N VAL A 226 10.76 1.37 4.50
CA VAL A 226 11.42 1.63 3.22
C VAL A 226 11.52 0.31 2.44
N VAL A 227 11.03 0.33 1.20
CA VAL A 227 11.12 -0.77 0.25
C VAL A 227 12.40 -0.61 -0.56
N PRO A 228 13.38 -1.54 -0.44
CA PRO A 228 14.64 -1.45 -1.15
C PRO A 228 14.45 -1.23 -2.66
N ALA A 229 15.25 -0.31 -3.21
CA ALA A 229 15.37 -0.17 -4.65
C ALA A 229 16.19 -1.35 -5.20
N VAL A 230 15.88 -1.75 -6.44
CA VAL A 230 16.61 -2.81 -7.13
C VAL A 230 17.69 -2.14 -7.97
N GLU A 231 18.93 -2.53 -7.77
CA GLU A 231 20.04 -1.96 -8.52
C GLU A 231 19.88 -2.21 -10.02
N GLY A 232 20.15 -1.18 -10.82
CA GLY A 232 20.15 -1.29 -12.28
C GLY A 232 18.77 -1.34 -12.94
N VAL A 233 17.68 -1.17 -12.19
CA VAL A 233 16.35 -0.99 -12.76
C VAL A 233 15.86 0.43 -12.53
N GLU A 234 15.40 1.08 -13.60
CA GLU A 234 14.81 2.42 -13.51
C GLU A 234 13.56 2.35 -12.64
N SER A 235 13.54 3.13 -11.55
CA SER A 235 12.37 3.21 -10.70
C SER A 235 11.26 3.90 -11.50
N PRO A 236 10.10 3.26 -11.72
CA PRO A 236 8.97 3.91 -12.35
C PRO A 236 8.49 5.08 -11.49
N GLU A 237 7.88 6.08 -12.13
CA GLU A 237 7.29 7.25 -11.48
C GLU A 237 6.09 6.90 -10.58
N ALA A 238 5.61 5.65 -10.62
CA ALA A 238 4.47 5.14 -9.86
C ALA A 238 4.88 4.07 -8.84
N VAL A 239 4.03 3.84 -7.83
CA VAL A 239 4.19 2.71 -6.90
C VAL A 239 4.26 1.40 -7.69
N ASN A 240 5.37 0.68 -7.53
CA ASN A 240 5.66 -0.56 -8.25
C ASN A 240 5.81 -1.77 -7.33
N TYR A 241 5.41 -1.64 -6.08
CA TYR A 241 5.33 -2.73 -5.13
C TYR A 241 3.89 -2.89 -4.64
N ARG A 242 3.54 -4.09 -4.19
CA ARG A 242 2.30 -4.37 -3.49
C ARG A 242 2.63 -4.81 -2.08
N PHE A 243 1.71 -4.60 -1.16
CA PHE A 243 1.89 -5.03 0.21
C PHE A 243 0.60 -5.58 0.79
N MET A 244 0.72 -6.35 1.86
CA MET A 244 -0.39 -6.82 2.68
C MET A 244 0.06 -7.06 4.11
N PHE A 245 -0.91 -7.07 5.02
CA PHE A 245 -0.70 -7.45 6.42
C PHE A 245 -1.35 -8.80 6.69
N ALA A 246 -0.64 -9.64 7.43
CA ALA A 246 -1.17 -10.90 7.93
C ALA A 246 -0.28 -11.40 9.07
N ASN A 247 -0.89 -12.06 10.07
CA ASN A 247 -0.18 -12.62 11.22
C ASN A 247 0.77 -11.62 11.92
N GLY A 248 0.36 -10.36 12.02
CA GLY A 248 1.16 -9.29 12.63
C GLY A 248 2.41 -8.88 11.84
N LYS A 249 2.56 -9.36 10.59
CA LYS A 249 3.68 -9.07 9.71
C LYS A 249 3.21 -8.27 8.48
N LEU A 250 4.15 -7.52 7.91
CA LEU A 250 4.00 -6.80 6.66
C LEU A 250 4.74 -7.57 5.58
N TYR A 251 4.03 -7.94 4.53
CA TYR A 251 4.61 -8.58 3.35
C TYR A 251 4.59 -7.61 2.19
N ILE A 252 5.68 -7.59 1.42
CA ILE A 252 5.83 -6.70 0.27
C ILE A 252 6.31 -7.52 -0.91
N SER A 253 5.63 -7.43 -2.06
CA SER A 253 6.18 -7.90 -3.33
C SER A 253 6.71 -6.72 -4.11
N ASN A 254 8.00 -6.75 -4.39
CA ASN A 254 8.70 -5.74 -5.15
C ASN A 254 8.64 -6.05 -6.65
N TYR A 255 8.91 -5.05 -7.48
CA TYR A 255 8.78 -5.16 -8.94
C TYR A 255 9.83 -6.06 -9.60
N ASP A 256 10.93 -6.39 -8.93
CA ASP A 256 11.88 -7.41 -9.38
C ASP A 256 11.43 -8.84 -9.04
N GLY A 257 10.27 -8.98 -8.40
CA GLY A 257 9.74 -10.26 -7.93
C GLY A 257 10.39 -10.75 -6.65
N THR A 258 11.13 -9.90 -5.94
CA THR A 258 11.54 -10.16 -4.56
C THR A 258 10.33 -10.00 -3.64
N VAL A 259 10.10 -10.98 -2.76
CA VAL A 259 9.13 -10.89 -1.68
C VAL A 259 9.89 -10.61 -0.39
N LEU A 260 9.42 -9.63 0.38
CA LEU A 260 10.00 -9.21 1.65
C LEU A 260 8.98 -9.42 2.77
N ALA A 261 9.47 -9.73 3.97
CA ALA A 261 8.67 -9.73 5.19
C ALA A 261 9.30 -8.83 6.25
N PHE A 262 8.45 -8.08 6.93
CA PHE A 262 8.80 -7.21 8.04
C PHE A 262 7.95 -7.55 9.26
N ALA A 263 8.51 -7.37 10.45
CA ALA A 263 7.81 -7.51 11.72
C ALA A 263 8.10 -6.30 12.60
N GLN A 264 7.18 -5.98 13.52
CA GLN A 264 7.40 -4.92 14.49
C GLN A 264 8.57 -5.28 15.44
N ALA A 265 9.53 -4.37 15.57
CA ALA A 265 10.69 -4.55 16.45
C ALA A 265 10.24 -4.71 17.91
N GLY A 266 10.78 -5.73 18.59
CA GLY A 266 10.45 -6.01 20.00
C GLY A 266 9.07 -6.64 20.24
N GLY A 267 8.27 -6.89 19.19
CA GLY A 267 7.10 -7.73 19.26
C GLY A 267 7.54 -9.19 19.26
N GLY A 268 7.55 -9.82 20.44
CA GLY A 268 7.84 -11.25 20.55
C GLY A 268 6.89 -12.04 19.65
N GLY A 269 7.45 -12.80 18.71
CA GLY A 269 6.71 -13.86 18.04
C GLY A 269 6.18 -14.78 19.13
N GLY A 270 4.85 -14.86 19.24
CA GLY A 270 4.20 -15.96 19.93
C GLY A 270 4.64 -17.24 19.23
N ASP A 271 5.55 -17.96 19.90
CA ASP A 271 5.93 -19.32 19.59
C ASP A 271 4.75 -20.23 19.92
N ASP A 272 3.80 -20.30 18.98
CA ASP A 272 2.67 -21.20 19.06
C ASP A 272 2.80 -22.25 17.94
N GLY A 273 3.69 -23.22 18.14
CA GLY A 273 3.56 -24.52 17.48
C GLY A 273 4.88 -25.16 17.05
N ALA A 274 5.56 -25.78 18.00
CA ALA A 274 6.31 -27.01 17.73
C ALA A 274 5.33 -28.08 17.19
N GLY A 275 5.10 -28.05 15.88
CA GLY A 275 4.48 -29.13 15.11
C GLY A 275 5.56 -30.13 14.74
N GLU A 276 5.44 -31.34 15.29
CA GLU A 276 6.34 -32.46 15.08
C GLU A 276 6.70 -32.68 13.60
N ASP A 277 7.99 -32.90 13.36
CA ASP A 277 8.58 -33.33 12.10
C ASP A 277 7.88 -34.61 11.59
N PRO A 278 7.06 -34.57 10.51
CA PRO A 278 6.60 -35.79 9.89
C PRO A 278 7.75 -36.34 9.06
N ALA A 279 8.35 -37.42 9.57
CA ALA A 279 9.36 -38.25 8.95
C ALA A 279 9.35 -38.21 7.41
N ALA A 280 10.53 -37.97 6.84
CA ALA A 280 10.80 -38.05 5.41
C ALA A 280 10.14 -39.29 4.78
N PRO A 281 9.27 -39.14 3.76
CA PRO A 281 8.83 -40.31 3.00
C PRO A 281 9.99 -40.83 2.17
N ALA A 282 10.22 -42.13 2.30
CA ALA A 282 11.14 -42.90 1.50
C ALA A 282 10.99 -42.61 0.00
N GLU A 283 12.12 -42.56 -0.69
CA GLU A 283 12.18 -42.59 -2.15
C GLU A 283 11.49 -43.87 -2.65
N GLU A 284 10.28 -43.73 -3.20
CA GLU A 284 9.75 -44.75 -4.10
C GLU A 284 10.16 -44.39 -5.53
N ASP A 285 11.10 -45.18 -6.03
CA ASP A 285 11.45 -45.35 -7.42
C ASP A 285 10.19 -45.81 -8.19
N ILE A 286 9.70 -44.97 -9.10
CA ILE A 286 8.63 -45.36 -10.03
C ILE A 286 9.22 -45.34 -11.44
N THR A 287 9.71 -46.51 -11.84
CA THR A 287 9.85 -46.91 -13.23
C THR A 287 8.48 -47.15 -13.88
N GLU A 288 8.38 -46.72 -15.14
CA GLU A 288 7.28 -46.81 -16.14
C GLU A 288 6.23 -45.67 -16.18
#